data_AF-A0A285DP10-F1
#
_entry.id   AF-A0A285DP10-F1
#
_cell.length_a   1.000
_cell.length_b   1.000
_cell.length_c   1.000
_cell.angle_alpha   90.00
_cell.angle_beta   90.00
_cell.angle_gamma   90.00
#
_symmetry.space_group_name_H-M   'P 1'
#
loop_
_entity.id
_entity.type
_entity.pdbx_description
1 polymer ?
#
loop_
_entity_poly.entity_id
_entity_poly.type
_entity_poly.pdbx_seq_one_letter_code
_entity_poly.pdbx_strand_id
1 'polypeptide(L)'
;MTKRSRSSARPTKPLLRAPMRIGSLDASAVVGELRQMHEDAEDPDVERMPADEELFGALLYAEKHAQALRRQPVEVQRAAAVKRVQLWEYLREQTEVHQARAVDDARSVGVQWIELAPALAVGAANAAYNKAKRLKAVELRDETPGPGNQVRHVRRTPEAVLEAERRLAWEQADERRAQEAAQRRHELLVPVATRLLEHREALVRDDDADYWLEEIEAVLPHCQTPLQMVSLKRYLEAALRALTKLEKTTARSVALDEDARLALDAALKLQHGRAEREDDGSSNIA
;
A
#
# COMPACT_ATOMS: atom_id res chain seq x y z
N MET A 1 -8.45 37.67 51.46
CA MET A 1 -8.83 36.29 51.09
C MET A 1 -7.96 35.85 49.92
N THR A 2 -6.95 35.04 50.21
CA THR A 2 -5.86 34.65 49.30
C THR A 2 -6.30 33.51 48.38
N LYS A 3 -6.20 33.71 47.06
CA LYS A 3 -6.49 32.72 46.02
C LYS A 3 -5.51 31.55 46.13
N ARG A 4 -6.02 30.34 46.42
CA ARG A 4 -5.24 29.08 46.33
C ARG A 4 -4.93 28.80 44.86
N SER A 5 -3.64 28.78 44.52
CA SER A 5 -3.15 28.29 43.23
C SER A 5 -3.43 26.79 43.13
N ARG A 6 -4.05 26.36 42.02
CA ARG A 6 -4.18 24.93 41.69
C ARG A 6 -2.81 24.41 41.31
N SER A 7 -2.25 23.54 42.14
CA SER A 7 -1.07 22.73 41.87
C SER A 7 -1.24 22.02 40.52
N SER A 8 -0.36 22.31 39.55
CA SER A 8 -0.25 21.56 38.32
C SER A 8 0.16 20.12 38.65
N ALA A 9 -0.75 19.18 38.38
CA ALA A 9 -0.43 17.76 38.49
C ALA A 9 0.74 17.44 37.55
N ARG A 10 1.74 16.72 38.07
CA ARG A 10 2.90 16.27 37.29
C ARG A 10 2.43 15.44 36.07
N PRO A 11 3.00 15.63 34.87
CA PRO A 11 2.65 14.83 33.72
C PRO A 11 3.02 13.36 34.00
N THR A 12 2.02 12.49 34.05
CA THR A 12 2.19 11.04 34.12
C THR A 12 3.05 10.60 32.95
N LYS A 13 4.14 9.86 33.22
CA LYS A 13 4.97 9.23 32.19
C LYS A 13 4.06 8.48 31.20
N PRO A 14 4.20 8.68 29.89
CA PRO A 14 3.34 8.03 28.91
C PRO A 14 3.52 6.50 29.00
N LEU A 15 2.42 5.76 28.85
CA LEU A 15 2.42 4.29 28.80
C LEU A 15 3.35 3.85 27.67
N LEU A 16 4.48 3.24 28.04
CA LEU A 16 5.56 2.86 27.11
C LEU A 16 5.25 1.63 26.26
N ARG A 17 4.15 0.91 26.55
CA ARG A 17 3.80 -0.33 25.86
C ARG A 17 2.53 -0.13 25.03
N ALA A 18 2.65 -0.33 23.73
CA ALA A 18 1.50 -0.41 22.85
C ALA A 18 0.60 -1.59 23.31
N PRO A 19 -0.73 -1.44 23.28
CA PRO A 19 -1.63 -2.54 23.57
C PRO A 19 -1.36 -3.70 22.59
N MET A 20 -1.34 -4.93 23.11
CA MET A 20 -1.27 -6.12 22.28
C MET A 20 -2.54 -6.21 21.44
N ARG A 21 -2.38 -6.57 20.17
CA ARG A 21 -3.46 -6.82 19.23
C ARG A 21 -3.53 -8.30 18.89
N ILE A 22 -4.73 -8.80 18.60
CA ILE A 22 -4.92 -10.17 18.14
C ILE A 22 -4.34 -10.40 16.74
N GLY A 23 -4.29 -9.35 15.91
CA GLY A 23 -3.68 -9.39 14.58
C GLY A 23 -4.51 -10.14 13.55
N SER A 24 -3.87 -10.85 12.63
CA SER A 24 -4.54 -11.67 11.62
C SER A 24 -5.07 -12.95 12.25
N LEU A 25 -6.40 -13.02 12.45
CA LEU A 25 -7.12 -14.20 12.88
C LEU A 25 -7.96 -14.73 11.72
N ASP A 26 -7.88 -16.03 11.43
CA ASP A 26 -8.86 -16.70 10.57
C ASP A 26 -10.15 -16.92 11.38
N ALA A 27 -10.98 -15.88 11.42
CA ALA A 27 -12.20 -15.89 12.23
C ALA A 27 -13.18 -16.98 11.78
N SER A 28 -13.27 -17.24 10.48
CA SER A 28 -14.12 -18.29 9.92
C SER A 28 -13.68 -19.67 10.39
N ALA A 29 -12.37 -19.97 10.37
CA ALA A 29 -11.87 -21.22 10.92
C ALA A 29 -12.18 -21.38 12.42
N VAL A 30 -12.02 -20.31 13.21
CA VAL A 30 -12.32 -20.36 14.66
C VAL A 30 -13.83 -20.52 14.92
N VAL A 31 -14.69 -19.95 14.08
CA VAL A 31 -16.14 -20.18 14.13
C VAL A 31 -16.47 -21.63 13.74
N GLY A 32 -15.84 -22.17 12.70
CA GLY A 32 -15.99 -23.58 12.31
C GLY A 32 -15.57 -24.54 13.41
N GLU A 33 -14.47 -24.25 14.12
CA GLU A 33 -14.05 -25.02 15.30
C GLU A 33 -15.09 -24.94 16.44
N LEU A 34 -15.71 -23.78 16.67
CA LEU A 34 -16.80 -23.66 17.63
C LEU A 34 -18.02 -24.45 17.21
N ARG A 35 -18.40 -24.42 15.93
CA ARG A 35 -19.49 -25.23 15.39
C ARG A 35 -19.24 -26.71 15.65
N GLN A 36 -18.05 -27.20 15.30
CA GLN A 36 -17.68 -28.60 15.53
C GLN A 36 -17.84 -28.99 17.01
N MET A 37 -17.44 -28.13 17.94
CA MET A 37 -17.62 -28.41 19.38
C MET A 37 -19.10 -28.52 19.79
N HIS A 38 -20.00 -27.77 19.15
CA HIS A 38 -21.45 -27.85 19.38
C HIS A 38 -22.06 -29.07 18.70
N GLU A 39 -21.60 -29.45 17.50
CA GLU A 39 -21.99 -30.68 16.82
C GLU A 39 -21.59 -31.93 17.62
N ASP A 40 -20.34 -31.98 18.09
CA ASP A 40 -19.82 -33.05 18.96
C ASP A 40 -20.56 -33.13 20.31
N ALA A 41 -21.16 -32.02 20.73
CA ALA A 41 -22.01 -31.94 21.92
C ALA A 41 -23.46 -32.33 21.69
N GLU A 42 -23.82 -32.73 20.46
CA GLU A 42 -25.18 -33.03 20.04
C GLU A 42 -26.13 -31.88 20.41
N ASP A 43 -25.69 -30.63 20.21
CA ASP A 43 -26.52 -29.45 20.45
C ASP A 43 -27.76 -29.50 19.53
N PRO A 44 -28.98 -29.59 20.09
CA PRO A 44 -30.20 -29.78 19.31
C PRO A 44 -30.52 -28.62 18.37
N ASP A 45 -29.92 -27.45 18.60
CA ASP A 45 -30.13 -26.25 17.80
C ASP A 45 -28.93 -25.92 16.89
N VAL A 46 -27.94 -26.82 16.72
CA VAL A 46 -26.69 -26.51 15.98
C VAL A 46 -26.92 -26.12 14.51
N GLU A 47 -27.94 -26.70 13.89
CA GLU A 47 -28.37 -26.35 12.52
C GLU A 47 -28.84 -24.89 12.37
N ARG A 48 -29.14 -24.21 13.48
CA ARG A 48 -29.50 -22.78 13.50
C ARG A 48 -28.29 -21.87 13.69
N MET A 49 -27.10 -22.42 13.90
CA MET A 49 -25.88 -21.64 14.04
C MET A 49 -25.55 -20.96 12.70
N PRO A 50 -25.45 -19.62 12.65
CA PRO A 50 -25.11 -18.87 11.43
C PRO A 50 -23.83 -19.36 10.78
N ALA A 51 -23.67 -19.12 9.47
CA ALA A 51 -22.50 -19.55 8.69
C ALA A 51 -21.17 -19.06 9.29
N ASP A 52 -20.07 -19.71 8.91
CA ASP A 52 -18.76 -19.46 9.52
C ASP A 52 -18.24 -18.05 9.22
N GLU A 53 -18.69 -17.43 8.14
CA GLU A 53 -18.40 -16.04 7.79
C GLU A 53 -19.28 -15.03 8.57
N GLU A 54 -20.40 -15.46 9.15
CA GLU A 54 -21.34 -14.63 9.93
C GLU A 54 -20.91 -14.51 11.39
N LEU A 55 -19.70 -14.00 11.62
CA LEU A 55 -19.00 -13.95 12.91
C LEU A 55 -19.88 -13.48 14.08
N PHE A 56 -20.56 -12.34 13.94
CA PHE A 56 -21.37 -11.78 15.02
C PHE A 56 -22.55 -12.68 15.39
N GLY A 57 -23.25 -13.23 14.39
CA GLY A 57 -24.35 -14.16 14.61
C GLY A 57 -23.89 -15.45 15.25
N ALA A 58 -22.79 -16.02 14.76
CA ALA A 58 -22.18 -17.23 15.30
C ALA A 58 -21.71 -17.05 16.76
N LEU A 59 -21.13 -15.90 17.11
CA LEU A 59 -20.77 -15.55 18.49
C LEU A 59 -21.98 -15.50 19.41
N LEU A 60 -23.04 -14.78 19.01
CA LEU A 60 -24.27 -14.70 19.81
C LEU A 60 -24.92 -16.07 20.01
N TYR A 61 -24.89 -16.92 18.97
CA TYR A 61 -25.32 -18.31 19.08
C TYR A 61 -24.49 -19.07 20.12
N ALA A 62 -23.16 -19.10 19.98
CA ALA A 62 -22.26 -19.83 20.86
C ALA A 62 -22.35 -19.38 22.33
N GLU A 63 -22.66 -18.10 22.57
CA GLU A 63 -22.93 -17.59 23.91
C GLU A 63 -24.25 -18.10 24.48
N LYS A 64 -25.33 -17.98 23.71
CA LYS A 64 -26.67 -18.42 24.12
C LYS A 64 -26.70 -19.93 24.38
N HIS A 65 -26.00 -20.71 23.56
CA HIS A 65 -25.98 -22.17 23.58
C HIS A 65 -24.80 -22.76 24.37
N ALA A 66 -24.03 -21.95 25.10
CA ALA A 66 -22.85 -22.42 25.86
C ALA A 66 -23.16 -23.55 26.86
N GLN A 67 -24.42 -23.70 27.28
CA GLN A 67 -24.85 -24.79 28.16
C GLN A 67 -24.85 -26.17 27.49
N ALA A 68 -25.00 -26.25 26.16
CA ALA A 68 -24.95 -27.50 25.41
C ALA A 68 -23.59 -28.21 25.62
N LEU A 69 -22.51 -27.43 25.73
CA LEU A 69 -21.16 -27.93 25.95
C LEU A 69 -20.91 -28.47 27.38
N ARG A 70 -21.85 -28.33 28.34
CA ARG A 70 -21.63 -28.75 29.74
C ARG A 70 -21.37 -30.24 29.90
N ARG A 71 -21.87 -31.06 28.97
CA ARG A 71 -21.68 -32.52 28.97
C ARG A 71 -20.35 -32.94 28.35
N GLN A 72 -19.66 -32.03 27.67
CA GLN A 72 -18.35 -32.26 27.08
C GLN A 72 -17.23 -32.23 28.15
N PRO A 73 -16.05 -32.79 27.85
CA PRO A 73 -14.87 -32.66 28.71
C PRO A 73 -14.56 -31.20 29.05
N VAL A 74 -13.98 -30.96 30.23
CA VAL A 74 -13.68 -29.61 30.74
C VAL A 74 -12.74 -28.85 29.79
N GLU A 75 -11.86 -29.56 29.12
CA GLU A 75 -10.91 -29.06 28.14
C GLU A 75 -11.61 -28.46 26.92
N VAL A 76 -12.68 -29.11 26.42
CA VAL A 76 -13.51 -28.61 25.31
C VAL A 76 -14.27 -27.36 25.73
N GLN A 77 -14.85 -27.37 26.94
CA GLN A 77 -15.54 -26.20 27.49
C GLN A 77 -14.59 -25.00 27.63
N ARG A 78 -13.35 -25.23 28.09
CA ARG A 78 -12.31 -24.20 28.18
C ARG A 78 -11.91 -23.69 26.81
N ALA A 79 -11.68 -24.58 25.85
CA ALA A 79 -11.31 -24.20 24.49
C ALA A 79 -12.40 -23.34 23.84
N ALA A 80 -13.67 -23.73 23.95
CA ALA A 80 -14.80 -22.96 23.44
C ALA A 80 -14.93 -21.58 24.11
N ALA A 81 -14.70 -21.49 25.42
CA ALA A 81 -14.71 -20.21 26.13
C ALA A 81 -13.57 -19.28 25.65
N VAL A 82 -12.36 -19.80 25.50
CA VAL A 82 -11.21 -19.02 25.00
C VAL A 82 -11.44 -18.56 23.56
N LYS A 83 -11.96 -19.42 22.68
CA LYS A 83 -12.27 -19.05 21.29
C LYS A 83 -13.31 -17.92 21.21
N ARG A 84 -14.37 -17.97 22.03
CA ARG A 84 -15.33 -16.85 22.12
C ARG A 84 -14.67 -15.54 22.54
N VAL A 85 -13.77 -15.58 23.54
CA VAL A 85 -13.00 -14.38 23.95
C VAL A 85 -12.12 -13.85 22.81
N GLN A 86 -11.44 -14.75 22.09
CA GLN A 86 -10.62 -14.38 20.93
C GLN A 86 -11.46 -13.72 19.83
N LEU A 87 -12.61 -14.31 19.50
CA LEU A 87 -13.51 -13.79 18.47
C LEU A 87 -14.13 -12.44 18.88
N TRP A 88 -14.44 -12.21 20.16
CA TRP A 88 -14.90 -10.90 20.64
C TRP A 88 -13.82 -9.83 20.57
N GLU A 89 -12.58 -10.15 20.94
CA GLU A 89 -11.49 -9.18 20.82
C GLU A 89 -11.18 -8.90 19.34
N TYR A 90 -11.22 -9.91 18.48
CA TYR A 90 -11.12 -9.72 17.03
C TYR A 90 -12.22 -8.81 16.50
N LEU A 91 -13.49 -9.07 16.85
CA LEU A 91 -14.62 -8.25 16.43
C LEU A 91 -14.44 -6.80 16.90
N ARG A 92 -14.02 -6.59 18.16
CA ARG A 92 -13.73 -5.26 18.69
C ARG A 92 -12.65 -4.55 17.87
N GLU A 93 -11.56 -5.22 17.50
CA GLU A 93 -10.54 -4.63 16.64
C GLU A 93 -11.07 -4.27 15.25
N GLN A 94 -11.88 -5.14 14.63
CA GLN A 94 -12.50 -4.88 13.33
C GLN A 94 -13.52 -3.72 13.40
N THR A 95 -14.29 -3.60 14.48
CA THR A 95 -15.25 -2.50 14.63
C THR A 95 -14.57 -1.14 14.62
N GLU A 96 -13.36 -1.01 15.18
CA GLU A 96 -12.61 0.25 15.12
C GLU A 96 -12.18 0.60 13.68
N VAL A 97 -11.79 -0.40 12.87
CA VAL A 97 -11.47 -0.21 11.44
C VAL A 97 -12.70 0.24 10.67
N HIS A 98 -13.82 -0.48 10.80
CA HIS A 98 -15.06 -0.14 10.11
C HIS A 98 -15.62 1.21 10.55
N GLN A 99 -15.50 1.54 11.85
CA GLN A 99 -15.88 2.85 12.35
C GLN A 99 -14.99 3.98 11.79
N ALA A 100 -13.67 3.75 11.64
CA ALA A 100 -12.78 4.72 11.00
C ALA A 100 -13.20 5.00 9.55
N ARG A 101 -13.43 3.95 8.76
CA ARG A 101 -13.91 4.07 7.37
C ARG A 101 -15.23 4.80 7.26
N ALA A 102 -16.21 4.45 8.09
CA ALA A 102 -17.50 5.13 8.10
C ALA A 102 -17.38 6.63 8.45
N VAL A 103 -16.42 7.00 9.31
CA VAL A 103 -16.12 8.41 9.57
C VAL A 103 -15.51 9.09 8.34
N ASP A 104 -14.56 8.46 7.64
CA ASP A 104 -14.01 9.01 6.41
C ASP A 104 -15.07 9.19 5.32
N ASP A 105 -15.95 8.19 5.15
CA ASP A 105 -17.06 8.23 4.20
C ASP A 105 -18.00 9.41 4.52
N ALA A 106 -18.41 9.56 5.79
CA ALA A 106 -19.21 10.69 6.24
C ALA A 106 -18.51 12.04 5.98
N ARG A 107 -17.19 12.11 6.20
CA ARG A 107 -16.41 13.32 5.95
C ARG A 107 -16.28 13.65 4.46
N SER A 108 -16.21 12.64 3.59
CA SER A 108 -16.11 12.82 2.13
C SER A 108 -17.38 13.44 1.53
N VAL A 109 -18.55 13.14 2.11
CA VAL A 109 -19.83 13.75 1.73
C VAL A 109 -20.17 15.03 2.51
N GLY A 110 -19.22 15.54 3.32
CA GLY A 110 -19.32 16.85 3.96
C GLY A 110 -20.00 16.91 5.33
N VAL A 111 -20.28 15.77 5.99
CA VAL A 111 -20.87 15.74 7.35
C VAL A 111 -19.96 16.46 8.34
N GLN A 112 -20.50 17.40 9.12
CA GLN A 112 -19.72 18.20 10.05
C GLN A 112 -19.37 17.43 11.33
N TRP A 113 -18.25 17.81 11.97
CA TRP A 113 -17.80 17.17 13.22
C TRP A 113 -18.82 17.26 14.36
N ILE A 114 -19.66 18.30 14.37
CA ILE A 114 -20.72 18.47 15.36
C ILE A 114 -21.83 17.43 15.17
N GLU A 115 -22.11 17.03 13.93
CA GLU A 115 -23.11 16.01 13.58
C GLU A 115 -22.57 14.60 13.87
N LEU A 116 -21.26 14.39 13.74
CA LEU A 116 -20.60 13.13 14.10
C LEU A 116 -20.43 12.93 15.62
N ALA A 117 -20.48 14.00 16.42
CA ALA A 117 -20.21 13.90 17.85
C ALA A 117 -21.13 12.92 18.60
N PRO A 118 -22.47 12.94 18.42
CA PRO A 118 -23.36 11.95 19.02
C PRO A 118 -23.10 10.53 18.51
N ALA A 119 -22.89 10.34 17.21
CA ALA A 119 -22.63 9.03 16.60
C ALA A 119 -21.32 8.41 17.11
N LEU A 120 -20.33 9.25 17.41
CA LEU A 120 -19.07 8.87 18.03
C LEU A 120 -19.13 8.84 19.56
N ALA A 121 -20.31 9.02 20.18
CA ALA A 121 -20.50 9.03 21.62
C ALA A 121 -19.58 10.02 22.36
N VAL A 122 -19.46 11.24 21.84
CA VAL A 122 -18.68 12.33 22.44
C VAL A 122 -19.48 13.63 22.47
N GLY A 123 -19.18 14.51 23.43
CA GLY A 123 -19.99 15.72 23.68
C GLY A 123 -19.65 16.95 22.84
N ALA A 124 -18.64 16.90 21.96
CA ALA A 124 -18.19 18.09 21.23
C ALA A 124 -17.51 17.73 19.90
N ALA A 125 -17.56 18.66 18.93
CA ALA A 125 -16.92 18.52 17.62
C ALA A 125 -15.41 18.24 17.70
N ASN A 126 -14.68 18.93 18.59
CA ASN A 126 -13.24 18.68 18.78
C ASN A 126 -12.97 17.27 19.36
N ALA A 127 -13.85 16.77 20.23
CA ALA A 127 -13.74 15.42 20.75
C ALA A 127 -14.01 14.37 19.65
N ALA A 128 -14.94 14.66 18.74
CA ALA A 128 -15.23 13.83 17.57
C ALA A 128 -14.02 13.73 16.64
N TYR A 129 -13.41 14.87 16.30
CA TYR A 129 -12.17 14.93 15.53
C TYR A 129 -11.05 14.10 16.17
N ASN A 130 -10.80 14.30 17.47
CA ASN A 130 -9.74 13.58 18.18
C ASN A 130 -10.02 12.07 18.26
N LYS A 131 -11.27 11.66 18.49
CA LYS A 131 -11.65 10.24 18.48
C LYS A 131 -11.47 9.63 17.10
N ALA A 132 -11.91 10.31 16.04
CA ALA A 132 -11.72 9.89 14.66
C ALA A 132 -10.24 9.68 14.33
N LYS A 133 -9.37 10.63 14.71
CA LYS A 133 -7.93 10.47 14.53
C LYS A 133 -7.38 9.26 15.28
N ARG A 134 -7.80 9.01 16.53
CA ARG A 134 -7.37 7.82 17.27
C ARG A 134 -7.83 6.50 16.64
N LEU A 135 -9.02 6.48 16.02
CA LEU A 135 -9.51 5.32 15.28
C LEU A 135 -8.66 5.08 14.02
N LYS A 136 -8.35 6.14 13.26
CA LYS A 136 -7.50 6.09 12.07
C LYS A 136 -6.12 5.48 12.32
N ALA A 137 -5.58 5.63 13.53
CA ALA A 137 -4.31 5.00 13.93
C ALA A 137 -4.31 3.46 13.78
N VAL A 138 -5.48 2.82 13.76
CA VAL A 138 -5.60 1.37 13.53
C VAL A 138 -5.22 0.99 12.10
N GLU A 139 -5.47 1.85 11.12
CA GLU A 139 -5.18 1.61 9.70
C GLU A 139 -3.71 1.93 9.34
N LEU A 140 -3.03 2.72 10.18
CA LEU A 140 -1.69 3.21 9.91
C LEU A 140 -0.62 2.30 10.51
N ARG A 141 0.37 1.97 9.68
CA ARG A 141 1.60 1.26 10.09
C ARG A 141 2.71 2.28 10.36
N ASP A 142 3.48 2.01 11.40
CA ASP A 142 4.73 2.70 11.68
C ASP A 142 5.85 1.84 11.09
N GLU A 143 6.39 2.30 9.95
CA GLU A 143 7.45 1.61 9.22
C GLU A 143 8.82 1.74 9.90
N THR A 144 8.91 2.49 11.00
CA THR A 144 10.13 2.54 11.81
C THR A 144 10.41 1.15 12.37
N PRO A 145 11.50 0.46 11.96
CA PRO A 145 11.77 -0.90 12.39
C PRO A 145 11.86 -0.96 13.91
N GLY A 146 10.97 -1.74 14.53
CA GLY A 146 11.12 -2.09 15.93
C GLY A 146 12.36 -3.00 16.14
N PRO A 147 12.86 -3.12 17.38
CA PRO A 147 13.82 -4.17 17.69
C PRO A 147 13.22 -5.53 17.30
N GLY A 148 13.90 -6.26 16.41
CA GLY A 148 13.44 -7.54 15.87
C GLY A 148 12.63 -7.49 14.57
N ASN A 149 12.68 -6.39 13.80
CA ASN A 149 12.01 -6.26 12.50
C ASN A 149 10.47 -6.43 12.56
N GLN A 150 9.87 -6.12 13.71
CA GLN A 150 8.42 -6.15 13.89
C GLN A 150 7.82 -4.83 13.39
N VAL A 151 6.77 -4.95 12.56
CA VAL A 151 5.94 -3.81 12.12
C VAL A 151 5.33 -3.17 13.37
N ARG A 152 5.62 -1.90 13.62
CA ARG A 152 5.00 -1.16 14.72
C ARG A 152 3.69 -0.56 14.22
N HIS A 153 2.68 -0.53 15.07
CA HIS A 153 1.46 0.21 14.78
C HIS A 153 1.61 1.67 15.20
N VAL A 154 1.00 2.59 14.44
CA VAL A 154 0.97 4.00 14.82
C VAL A 154 0.27 4.15 16.16
N ARG A 155 0.81 5.02 17.02
CA ARG A 155 0.22 5.32 18.32
C ARG A 155 -1.17 5.92 18.14
N ARG A 156 -2.12 5.55 19.01
CA ARG A 156 -3.47 6.11 19.05
C ARG A 156 -3.50 7.52 19.66
N THR A 157 -2.71 8.43 19.12
CA THR A 157 -2.71 9.86 19.45
C THR A 157 -2.92 10.67 18.17
N PRO A 158 -3.74 11.75 18.20
CA PRO A 158 -3.99 12.55 16.99
C PRO A 158 -2.72 13.07 16.32
N GLU A 159 -1.70 13.44 17.10
CA GLU A 159 -0.44 13.98 16.61
C GLU A 159 0.36 12.93 15.82
N ALA A 160 0.42 11.69 16.32
CA ALA A 160 1.13 10.60 15.66
C ALA A 160 0.43 10.20 14.35
N VAL A 161 -0.90 10.28 14.31
CA VAL A 161 -1.68 10.03 13.10
C VAL A 161 -1.45 11.11 12.06
N LEU A 162 -1.46 12.39 12.45
CA LEU A 162 -1.16 13.51 11.55
C LEU A 162 0.26 13.46 10.99
N GLU A 163 1.23 12.98 11.77
CA GLU A 163 2.59 12.76 11.28
C GLU A 163 2.66 11.63 10.25
N ALA A 164 2.04 10.49 10.55
CA ALA A 164 1.99 9.36 9.63
C ALA A 164 1.23 9.68 8.32
N GLU A 165 0.10 10.38 8.41
CA GLU A 165 -0.65 10.85 7.22
C GLU A 165 0.19 11.80 6.37
N ARG A 166 0.96 12.71 6.99
CA ARG A 166 1.85 13.60 6.25
C ARG A 166 2.91 12.80 5.49
N ARG A 167 3.57 11.82 6.12
CA ARG A 167 4.58 10.98 5.45
C ARG A 167 3.99 10.25 4.24
N LEU A 168 2.85 9.59 4.40
CA LEU A 168 2.15 8.92 3.30
C LEU A 168 1.79 9.89 2.18
N ALA A 169 1.32 11.10 2.50
CA ALA A 169 0.99 12.10 1.50
C ALA A 169 2.22 12.59 0.73
N TRP A 170 3.38 12.72 1.40
CA TRP A 170 4.66 13.04 0.76
C TRP A 170 5.12 11.91 -0.17
N GLU A 171 5.10 10.66 0.30
CA GLU A 171 5.48 9.48 -0.50
C GLU A 171 4.59 9.33 -1.75
N GLN A 172 3.27 9.48 -1.60
CA GLN A 172 2.34 9.45 -2.73
C GLN A 172 2.57 10.61 -3.69
N ALA A 173 2.92 11.80 -3.20
CA ALA A 173 3.25 12.93 -4.06
C ALA A 173 4.55 12.68 -4.83
N ASP A 174 5.56 12.10 -4.19
CA ASP A 174 6.83 11.70 -4.82
C ASP A 174 6.61 10.64 -5.88
N GLU A 175 5.80 9.62 -5.58
CA GLU A 175 5.44 8.57 -6.52
C GLU A 175 4.68 9.13 -7.73
N ARG A 176 3.67 10.00 -7.51
CA ARG A 176 2.98 10.69 -8.62
C ARG A 176 3.94 11.51 -9.48
N ARG A 177 4.84 12.28 -8.85
CA ARG A 177 5.86 13.05 -9.58
C ARG A 177 6.77 12.15 -10.41
N ALA A 178 7.17 11.00 -9.87
CA ALA A 178 7.98 10.02 -10.56
C ALA A 178 7.24 9.38 -11.75
N GLN A 179 5.96 9.04 -11.57
CA GLN A 179 5.09 8.50 -12.63
C GLN A 179 4.88 9.51 -13.75
N GLU A 180 4.56 10.77 -13.42
CA GLU A 180 4.43 11.84 -14.41
C GLU A 180 5.73 12.09 -15.18
N ALA A 181 6.88 12.06 -14.48
CA ALA A 181 8.18 12.17 -15.13
C ALA A 181 8.50 10.96 -16.02
N ALA A 182 8.08 9.75 -15.65
CA ALA A 182 8.18 8.57 -16.50
C ALA A 182 7.29 8.69 -17.75
N GLN A 183 6.05 9.17 -17.60
CA GLN A 183 5.12 9.38 -18.70
C GLN A 183 5.65 10.41 -19.70
N ARG A 184 6.10 11.58 -19.23
CA ARG A 184 6.71 12.61 -20.09
C ARG A 184 7.92 12.09 -20.86
N ARG A 185 8.74 11.23 -20.23
CA ARG A 185 9.88 10.59 -20.90
C ARG A 185 9.41 9.60 -21.96
N HIS A 186 8.40 8.81 -21.65
CA HIS A 186 7.83 7.85 -22.59
C HIS A 186 7.27 8.54 -23.84
N GLU A 187 6.56 9.67 -23.68
CA GLU A 187 6.04 10.48 -24.80
C GLU A 187 7.14 10.95 -25.77
N LEU A 188 8.36 11.19 -25.29
CA LEU A 188 9.51 11.54 -26.13
C LEU A 188 10.20 10.31 -26.74
N LEU A 189 10.19 9.18 -26.03
CA LEU A 189 10.85 7.94 -26.46
C LEU A 189 10.12 7.26 -27.61
N VAL A 190 8.78 7.22 -27.58
CA VAL A 190 7.96 6.55 -28.59
C VAL A 190 8.27 7.04 -30.01
N PRO A 191 8.17 8.34 -30.36
CA PRO A 191 8.40 8.78 -31.73
C PRO A 191 9.83 8.54 -32.20
N VAL A 192 10.81 8.61 -31.30
CA VAL A 192 12.22 8.32 -31.60
C VAL A 192 12.44 6.84 -31.89
N ALA A 193 11.86 5.96 -31.07
CA ALA A 193 11.92 4.52 -31.28
C ALA A 193 11.19 4.10 -32.57
N THR A 194 10.02 4.68 -32.85
CA THR A 194 9.29 4.47 -34.12
C THR A 194 10.15 4.85 -35.31
N ARG A 195 10.73 6.06 -35.31
CA ARG A 195 11.56 6.54 -36.41
C ARG A 195 12.82 5.69 -36.61
N LEU A 196 13.43 5.21 -35.53
CA LEU A 196 14.58 4.30 -35.62
C LEU A 196 14.20 2.97 -36.28
N LEU A 197 13.03 2.40 -35.95
CA LEU A 197 12.53 1.18 -36.58
C LEU A 197 12.13 1.36 -38.05
N GLU A 198 11.53 2.50 -38.40
CA GLU A 198 11.17 2.83 -39.79
C GLU A 198 12.39 2.82 -40.72
N HIS A 199 13.56 3.24 -40.22
CA HIS A 199 14.81 3.28 -40.96
C HIS A 199 15.75 2.10 -40.66
N ARG A 200 15.27 1.01 -40.04
CA ARG A 200 16.11 -0.12 -39.61
C ARG A 200 16.90 -0.77 -40.75
N GLU A 201 16.33 -0.82 -41.96
CA GLU A 201 16.97 -1.46 -43.12
C GLU A 201 18.13 -0.62 -43.68
N ALA A 202 18.15 0.68 -43.38
CA ALA A 202 19.24 1.60 -43.72
C ALA A 202 20.31 1.68 -42.63
N LEU A 203 20.24 0.82 -41.61
CA LEU A 203 21.28 0.66 -40.58
C LEU A 203 22.13 -0.57 -40.87
N VAL A 204 23.44 -0.43 -40.74
CA VAL A 204 24.36 -1.57 -40.62
C VAL A 204 24.12 -2.22 -39.26
N ARG A 205 23.72 -3.50 -39.27
CA ARG A 205 23.33 -4.23 -38.07
C ARG A 205 24.20 -5.47 -37.91
N ASP A 206 24.51 -5.79 -36.66
CA ASP A 206 25.05 -7.08 -36.24
C ASP A 206 23.97 -7.81 -35.41
N ASP A 207 24.24 -9.06 -35.02
CA ASP A 207 23.29 -9.89 -34.27
C ASP A 207 22.79 -9.19 -32.97
N ASP A 208 23.65 -8.42 -32.31
CA ASP A 208 23.30 -7.65 -31.11
C ASP A 208 22.32 -6.52 -31.46
N ALA A 209 22.60 -5.73 -32.50
CA ALA A 209 21.74 -4.64 -32.93
C ALA A 209 20.38 -5.13 -33.45
N ASP A 210 20.37 -6.23 -34.20
CA ASP A 210 19.14 -6.86 -34.69
C ASP A 210 18.25 -7.32 -33.53
N TYR A 211 18.83 -8.04 -32.56
CA TYR A 211 18.10 -8.51 -31.39
C TYR A 211 17.39 -7.36 -30.63
N TRP A 212 18.10 -6.26 -30.36
CA TRP A 212 17.50 -5.16 -29.61
C TRP A 212 16.45 -4.38 -30.41
N LEU A 213 16.60 -4.27 -31.74
CA LEU A 213 15.59 -3.64 -32.59
C LEU A 213 14.31 -4.48 -32.64
N GLU A 214 14.41 -5.80 -32.67
CA GLU A 214 13.24 -6.71 -32.58
C GLU A 214 12.51 -6.57 -31.24
N GLU A 215 13.25 -6.46 -30.12
CA GLU A 215 12.66 -6.23 -28.79
C GLU A 215 11.94 -4.87 -28.70
N ILE A 216 12.45 -3.83 -29.37
CA ILE A 216 11.77 -2.53 -29.48
C ILE A 216 10.48 -2.70 -30.30
N GLU A 217 10.54 -3.36 -31.46
CA GLU A 217 9.39 -3.61 -32.34
C GLU A 217 8.28 -4.38 -31.61
N ALA A 218 8.64 -5.36 -30.79
CA ALA A 218 7.69 -6.15 -30.01
C ALA A 218 6.96 -5.33 -28.93
N VAL A 219 7.68 -4.42 -28.25
CA VAL A 219 7.12 -3.66 -27.12
C VAL A 219 6.40 -2.38 -27.55
N LEU A 220 6.85 -1.73 -28.62
CA LEU A 220 6.38 -0.40 -29.03
C LEU A 220 4.85 -0.30 -29.24
N PRO A 221 4.16 -1.26 -29.91
CA PRO A 221 2.72 -1.20 -30.13
C PRO A 221 1.87 -1.31 -28.85
N HIS A 222 2.44 -1.89 -27.79
CA HIS A 222 1.73 -2.22 -26.56
C HIS A 222 2.24 -1.43 -25.35
N CYS A 223 3.05 -0.39 -25.56
CA CYS A 223 3.73 0.32 -24.48
C CYS A 223 2.80 1.23 -23.68
N GLN A 224 1.93 0.65 -22.85
CA GLN A 224 0.90 1.37 -22.10
C GLN A 224 1.04 1.23 -20.58
N THR A 225 1.76 0.21 -20.12
CA THR A 225 1.99 -0.04 -18.68
C THR A 225 3.34 0.54 -18.23
N PRO A 226 3.51 0.91 -16.95
CA PRO A 226 4.78 1.40 -16.42
C PRO A 226 5.95 0.45 -16.67
N LEU A 227 5.72 -0.86 -16.57
CA LEU A 227 6.73 -1.88 -16.84
C LEU A 227 7.18 -1.85 -18.31
N GLN A 228 6.24 -1.76 -19.26
CA GLN A 228 6.56 -1.67 -20.68
C GLN A 228 7.30 -0.37 -21.02
N MET A 229 6.93 0.76 -20.39
CA MET A 229 7.62 2.04 -20.58
C MET A 229 9.09 1.98 -20.17
N VAL A 230 9.38 1.30 -19.04
CA VAL A 230 10.75 1.05 -18.58
C VAL A 230 11.49 0.11 -19.54
N SER A 231 10.83 -0.95 -20.01
CA SER A 231 11.42 -1.89 -20.97
C SER A 231 11.79 -1.23 -22.29
N LEU A 232 10.90 -0.44 -22.90
CA LEU A 232 11.16 0.27 -24.15
C LEU A 232 12.41 1.15 -24.06
N LYS A 233 12.53 1.91 -22.96
CA LYS A 233 13.71 2.73 -22.69
C LYS A 233 14.98 1.87 -22.64
N ARG A 234 14.96 0.77 -21.89
CA ARG A 234 16.11 -0.12 -21.72
C ARG A 234 16.53 -0.75 -23.06
N TYR A 235 15.57 -1.13 -23.89
CA TYR A 235 15.84 -1.72 -25.20
C TYR A 235 16.40 -0.70 -26.18
N LEU A 236 15.88 0.54 -26.19
CA LEU A 236 16.48 1.63 -26.95
C LEU A 236 17.91 1.94 -26.50
N GLU A 237 18.17 1.98 -25.19
CA GLU A 237 19.53 2.12 -24.63
C GLU A 237 20.46 0.97 -25.02
N ALA A 238 19.95 -0.26 -25.16
CA ALA A 238 20.74 -1.39 -25.61
C ALA A 238 21.03 -1.35 -27.12
N ALA A 239 20.02 -1.04 -27.95
CA ALA A 239 20.16 -0.90 -29.40
C ALA A 239 21.17 0.19 -29.75
N LEU A 240 21.09 1.38 -29.13
CA LEU A 240 22.05 2.46 -29.39
C LEU A 240 23.47 2.08 -28.97
N ARG A 241 23.64 1.34 -27.88
CA ARG A 241 24.97 0.86 -27.46
C ARG A 241 25.54 -0.15 -28.46
N ALA A 242 24.72 -1.07 -28.97
CA ALA A 242 25.14 -2.03 -30.00
C ALA A 242 25.57 -1.31 -31.28
N LEU A 243 24.74 -0.41 -31.82
CA LEU A 243 25.04 0.37 -33.03
C LEU A 243 26.30 1.24 -32.85
N THR A 244 26.45 1.92 -31.71
CA THR A 244 27.65 2.73 -31.42
C THR A 244 28.92 1.88 -31.32
N LYS A 245 28.82 0.68 -30.75
CA LYS A 245 29.94 -0.27 -30.64
C LYS A 245 30.34 -0.80 -32.02
N LEU A 246 29.37 -1.08 -32.87
CA LEU A 246 29.61 -1.54 -34.24
C LEU A 246 30.30 -0.47 -35.09
N GLU A 247 29.87 0.78 -34.99
CA GLU A 247 30.51 1.93 -35.65
C GLU A 247 31.98 2.07 -35.25
N LYS A 248 32.27 1.99 -33.94
CA LYS A 248 33.63 2.05 -33.40
C LYS A 248 34.51 0.90 -33.89
N THR A 249 33.94 -0.29 -34.01
CA THR A 249 34.69 -1.50 -34.38
C THR A 249 35.00 -1.55 -35.87
N THR A 250 34.07 -1.09 -36.70
CA THR A 250 34.20 -1.12 -38.17
C THR A 250 34.82 0.14 -38.76
N ALA A 251 34.92 1.22 -37.97
CA ALA A 251 35.38 2.56 -38.40
C ALA A 251 34.61 3.10 -39.61
N ARG A 252 33.34 2.68 -39.76
CA ARG A 252 32.43 3.07 -40.84
C ARG A 252 31.10 3.52 -40.23
N SER A 253 30.47 4.50 -40.87
CA SER A 253 29.12 4.96 -40.50
C SER A 253 28.15 3.78 -40.47
N VAL A 254 27.38 3.69 -39.40
CA VAL A 254 26.32 2.68 -39.24
C VAL A 254 25.03 3.09 -39.93
N ALA A 255 24.82 4.40 -40.16
CA ALA A 255 23.74 4.88 -41.01
C ALA A 255 24.19 4.93 -42.48
N LEU A 256 23.45 4.25 -43.36
CA LEU A 256 23.73 4.17 -44.80
C LEU A 256 23.14 5.35 -45.58
N ASP A 257 22.09 5.99 -45.07
CA ASP A 257 21.47 7.17 -45.63
C ASP A 257 21.31 8.30 -44.60
N GLU A 258 20.88 9.46 -45.09
CA GLU A 258 20.71 10.66 -44.28
C GLU A 258 19.56 10.53 -43.27
N ASP A 259 18.49 9.81 -43.61
CA ASP A 259 17.31 9.69 -42.76
C ASP A 259 17.57 8.76 -41.56
N ALA A 260 18.27 7.65 -41.78
CA ALA A 260 18.77 6.75 -40.73
C ALA A 260 19.78 7.47 -39.83
N ARG A 261 20.62 8.34 -40.40
CA ARG A 261 21.55 9.17 -39.62
C ARG A 261 20.80 10.13 -38.71
N LEU A 262 19.76 10.79 -39.22
CA LEU A 262 18.91 11.68 -38.44
C LEU A 262 18.12 10.94 -37.35
N ALA A 263 17.63 9.72 -37.63
CA ALA A 263 16.95 8.87 -36.65
C ALA A 263 17.89 8.45 -35.52
N LEU A 264 19.11 8.01 -35.86
CA LEU A 264 20.14 7.61 -34.90
C LEU A 264 20.60 8.80 -34.05
N ASP A 265 20.85 9.95 -34.66
CA ASP A 265 21.26 11.18 -33.97
C ASP A 265 20.16 11.68 -33.02
N ALA A 266 18.89 11.64 -33.42
CA ALA A 266 17.77 11.97 -32.53
C ALA A 266 17.70 11.04 -31.31
N ALA A 267 17.93 9.73 -31.51
CA ALA A 267 17.95 8.76 -30.43
C ALA A 267 19.14 8.96 -29.48
N LEU A 268 20.33 9.25 -30.02
CA LEU A 268 21.51 9.55 -29.23
C LEU A 268 21.36 10.86 -28.46
N LYS A 269 20.81 11.92 -29.06
CA LYS A 269 20.52 13.20 -28.39
C LYS A 269 19.52 13.05 -27.26
N LEU A 270 18.49 12.20 -27.44
CA LEU A 270 17.53 11.90 -26.37
C LEU A 270 18.20 11.19 -25.18
N GLN A 271 19.25 10.39 -25.43
CA GLN A 271 20.05 9.76 -24.38
C GLN A 271 21.09 10.70 -23.75
N HIS A 272 21.73 11.56 -24.54
CA HIS A 272 22.82 12.44 -24.07
C HIS A 272 22.31 13.74 -23.42
N GLY A 273 21.24 14.36 -23.95
CA GLY A 273 20.57 15.52 -23.35
C GLY A 273 19.91 15.23 -22.00
N ARG A 274 20.05 13.99 -21.52
CA ARG A 274 19.65 13.49 -20.21
C ARG A 274 20.82 13.34 -19.23
N ALA A 275 22.03 13.03 -19.69
CA ALA A 275 23.22 12.99 -18.82
C ALA A 275 23.51 14.37 -18.22
N GLU A 276 23.31 15.43 -19.01
CA GLU A 276 23.52 16.81 -18.56
C GLU A 276 22.43 17.34 -17.61
N ARG A 277 21.21 16.75 -17.62
CA ARG A 277 20.10 17.18 -16.73
C ARG A 277 20.01 16.40 -15.42
N GLU A 278 20.57 15.18 -15.37
CA GLU A 278 20.64 14.39 -14.13
C GLU A 278 21.80 14.88 -13.21
N ASP A 279 22.86 15.49 -13.75
CA ASP A 279 23.98 16.06 -12.98
C ASP A 279 23.68 17.42 -12.32
N ASP A 280 22.85 18.27 -12.96
CA ASP A 280 22.47 19.58 -12.41
C ASP A 280 21.51 19.50 -11.21
N GLY A 281 20.93 18.32 -10.95
CA GLY A 281 20.06 18.07 -9.80
C GLY A 281 20.79 17.71 -8.50
N SER A 282 22.10 17.44 -8.56
CA SER A 282 22.89 16.96 -7.41
C SER A 282 23.83 18.02 -6.79
N SER A 283 23.92 19.22 -7.38
CA SER A 283 24.88 20.26 -6.96
C SER A 283 24.26 21.50 -6.28
N ASN A 284 23.16 21.35 -5.55
CA ASN A 284 22.66 22.44 -4.71
C ASN A 284 22.02 21.95 -3.40
N ILE A 285 22.84 21.31 -2.57
CA ILE A 285 22.70 21.36 -1.11
C ILE A 285 24.09 21.59 -0.54
N ALA A 286 24.42 22.85 -0.33
CA ALA A 286 25.46 23.32 0.59
C ALA A 286 24.78 24.21 1.64
#